data_AF-A0A7W7I6D0-F1
#
_entry.id   AF-A0A7W7I6D0-F1
#
_cell.length_a   1.000
_cell.length_b   1.000
_cell.length_c   1.000
_cell.angle_alpha   90.00
_cell.angle_beta   90.00
_cell.angle_gamma   90.00
#
_symmetry.space_group_name_H-M   'P 1'
#
loop_
_entity.id
_entity.type
_entity.pdbx_description
1 polymer ?
#
loop_
_entity_poly.entity_id
_entity_poly.type
_entity_poly.pdbx_seq_one_letter_code
_entity_poly.pdbx_strand_id
1 'polypeptide(L)'
;MQGRPAKAKRGKAARQLVVTAGQLAGTRITLGEAQITIGRAEDSTLVITDDFASARHARLVPRDGQWFVEDLGSTNGTYLDRGKVSGPTPVPLGVPIRIGRTSLELRP
;
A
#
# COMPACT_ATOMS: atom_id res chain seq x y z
N MET A 1 -18.51 27.00 9.17
CA MET A 1 -19.09 25.90 8.37
C MET A 1 -18.18 25.65 7.17
N GLN A 2 -17.27 24.69 7.17
CA GLN A 2 -16.38 24.46 6.02
C GLN A 2 -16.18 22.96 5.79
N GLY A 3 -16.37 22.56 4.52
CA GLY A 3 -16.01 21.24 4.00
C GLY A 3 -17.11 20.18 4.09
N ARG A 4 -18.10 20.22 3.18
CA ARG A 4 -18.93 19.04 2.88
C ARG A 4 -17.96 17.93 2.42
N PRO A 5 -18.01 16.71 2.99
CA PRO A 5 -17.12 15.64 2.55
C PRO A 5 -17.48 15.32 1.10
N ALA A 6 -16.51 15.44 0.20
CA ALA A 6 -16.65 14.96 -1.16
C ALA A 6 -16.98 13.46 -1.05
N LYS A 7 -18.21 13.09 -1.40
CA LYS A 7 -18.63 11.70 -1.56
C LYS A 7 -17.74 11.07 -2.62
N ALA A 8 -16.60 10.51 -2.21
CA ALA A 8 -15.83 9.61 -3.03
C ALA A 8 -16.77 8.49 -3.48
N LYS A 9 -16.81 8.25 -4.79
CA LYS A 9 -17.71 7.29 -5.43
C LYS A 9 -17.59 5.93 -4.75
N ARG A 10 -18.60 5.57 -3.95
CA ARG A 10 -18.75 4.28 -3.21
C ARG A 10 -18.89 3.04 -4.12
N GLY A 11 -18.41 3.08 -5.36
CA GLY A 11 -18.64 2.02 -6.36
C GLY A 11 -17.53 0.97 -6.50
N LYS A 12 -16.27 1.32 -6.19
CA LYS A 12 -15.08 0.43 -6.27
C LYS A 12 -13.92 0.98 -5.42
N ALA A 13 -14.17 1.27 -4.15
CA ALA A 13 -13.08 1.67 -3.25
C ALA A 13 -12.27 0.43 -2.84
N ALA A 14 -10.95 0.56 -2.65
CA ALA A 14 -10.15 -0.53 -2.10
C ALA A 14 -10.56 -0.78 -0.66
N ARG A 15 -10.95 -2.03 -0.36
CA ARG A 15 -11.38 -2.46 0.97
C ARG A 15 -10.38 -3.41 1.61
N GLN A 16 -9.54 -4.05 0.81
CA GLN A 16 -8.56 -5.00 1.30
C GLN A 16 -7.21 -4.81 0.59
N LEU A 17 -6.14 -4.86 1.38
CA LEU A 17 -4.78 -5.06 0.88
C LEU A 17 -4.47 -6.54 1.03
N VAL A 18 -4.19 -7.21 -0.08
CA VAL A 18 -3.91 -8.65 -0.09
C VAL A 18 -2.49 -8.87 -0.53
N VAL A 19 -1.72 -9.62 0.26
CA VAL A 19 -0.40 -10.10 -0.13
C VAL A 19 -0.58 -11.26 -1.09
N THR A 20 -0.20 -11.08 -2.35
CA THR A 20 -0.34 -12.09 -3.40
C THR A 20 0.91 -12.93 -3.58
N ALA A 21 2.09 -12.42 -3.18
CA ALA A 21 3.35 -13.15 -3.24
C ALA A 21 4.32 -12.73 -2.13
N GLY A 22 5.30 -13.61 -1.84
CA GLY A 22 6.26 -13.45 -0.75
C GLY A 22 5.94 -14.38 0.43
N GLN A 23 6.68 -14.23 1.53
CA GLN A 23 6.51 -15.08 2.72
C GLN A 23 5.12 -14.93 3.38
N LEU A 24 4.50 -13.76 3.19
CA LEU A 24 3.19 -13.44 3.76
C LEU A 24 2.05 -13.63 2.74
N ALA A 25 2.28 -14.36 1.65
CA ALA A 25 1.25 -14.60 0.64
C ALA A 25 -0.01 -15.20 1.28
N GLY A 26 -1.16 -14.61 0.97
CA GLY A 26 -2.45 -14.95 1.58
C GLY A 26 -2.87 -14.03 2.73
N THR A 27 -1.97 -13.22 3.29
CA THR A 27 -2.32 -12.21 4.30
C THR A 27 -3.24 -11.14 3.70
N ARG A 28 -4.28 -10.77 4.44
CA ARG A 28 -5.26 -9.76 4.05
C ARG A 28 -5.42 -8.74 5.16
N ILE A 29 -5.33 -7.46 4.82
CA ILE A 29 -5.50 -6.34 5.74
C ILE A 29 -6.71 -5.53 5.27
N THR A 30 -7.61 -5.22 6.20
CA THR A 30 -8.76 -4.36 5.93
C THR A 30 -8.29 -2.92 5.76
N LEU A 31 -8.62 -2.33 4.61
CA LEU A 31 -8.36 -0.93 4.29
C LEU A 31 -9.49 -0.08 4.88
N GLY A 32 -9.12 0.92 5.66
CA GLY A 32 -10.04 1.90 6.25
C GLY A 32 -9.70 3.32 5.81
N GLU A 33 -9.80 4.26 6.74
CA GLU A 33 -9.42 5.67 6.53
C GLU A 33 -8.02 5.99 7.09
N ALA A 34 -7.39 5.01 7.75
CA ALA A 34 -6.04 5.15 8.30
C ALA A 34 -4.97 4.85 7.25
N GLN A 35 -3.84 5.54 7.31
CA GLN A 35 -2.66 5.17 6.54
C GLN A 35 -2.12 3.80 6.97
N ILE A 36 -1.50 3.09 6.03
CA ILE A 36 -0.90 1.78 6.27
C ILE A 36 0.60 1.88 6.00
N THR A 37 1.40 1.57 7.00
CA THR A 37 2.85 1.52 6.85
C THR A 37 3.28 0.09 6.56
N ILE A 38 4.20 -0.06 5.60
CA ILE A 38 4.71 -1.34 5.14
C ILE A 38 6.23 -1.33 5.30
N GLY A 39 6.75 -2.32 6.01
CA GLY A 39 8.18 -2.43 6.26
C GLY A 39 8.52 -3.52 7.26
N ARG A 40 9.79 -3.67 7.57
CA ARG A 40 10.28 -4.69 8.51
C ARG A 40 10.10 -4.31 9.98
N ALA A 41 9.87 -3.03 10.27
CA ALA A 41 9.69 -2.58 11.63
C ALA A 41 8.37 -3.12 12.21
N GLU A 42 8.41 -3.53 13.46
CA GLU A 42 7.26 -4.04 14.22
C GLU A 42 6.14 -3.00 14.42
N ASP A 43 6.46 -1.71 14.27
CA ASP A 43 5.49 -0.60 14.28
C ASP A 43 4.74 -0.45 12.93
N SER A 44 5.09 -1.24 11.91
CA SER A 44 4.41 -1.22 10.61
C SER A 44 3.11 -1.98 10.66
N THR A 45 2.07 -1.44 10.01
CA THR A 45 0.77 -2.12 9.85
C THR A 45 0.91 -3.45 9.12
N LEU A 46 1.77 -3.49 8.10
CA LEU A 46 2.19 -4.72 7.44
C LEU A 46 3.69 -4.91 7.69
N VAL A 47 3.98 -5.76 8.67
CA VAL A 47 5.36 -6.17 8.98
C VAL A 47 5.81 -7.19 7.94
N ILE A 48 6.74 -6.80 7.06
CA ILE A 48 7.36 -7.70 6.08
C ILE A 48 8.69 -8.18 6.65
N THR A 49 8.82 -9.49 6.86
CA THR A 49 10.04 -10.14 7.38
C THR A 49 11.09 -10.41 6.28
N ASP A 50 11.07 -9.65 5.20
CA ASP A 50 11.95 -9.82 4.05
C ASP A 50 13.23 -9.00 4.25
N ASP A 51 14.40 -9.61 4.07
CA ASP A 51 15.69 -8.91 4.11
C ASP A 51 15.82 -7.80 3.06
N PHE A 52 15.05 -7.87 1.97
CA PHE A 52 14.99 -6.82 0.96
C PHE A 52 14.00 -5.68 1.31
N ALA A 53 13.25 -5.82 2.41
CA ALA A 53 12.40 -4.76 2.93
C ALA A 53 13.15 -3.91 3.98
N SER A 54 12.90 -2.60 3.96
CA SER A 54 13.48 -1.66 4.92
C SER A 54 12.54 -1.54 6.12
N ALA A 55 13.04 -1.09 7.28
CA ALA A 55 12.21 -0.88 8.48
C ALA A 55 10.92 -0.10 8.19
N ARG A 56 11.05 1.03 7.49
CA ARG A 56 9.94 1.80 6.91
C ARG A 56 10.15 1.89 5.41
N HIS A 57 9.59 0.95 4.66
CA HIS A 57 9.88 0.82 3.23
C HIS A 57 8.93 1.68 2.39
N ALA A 58 7.64 1.50 2.60
CA ALA A 58 6.60 2.24 1.91
C ALA A 58 5.43 2.54 2.83
N ARG A 59 4.59 3.49 2.44
CA ARG A 59 3.29 3.70 3.06
C ARG A 59 2.21 3.82 2.01
N LEU A 60 1.02 3.42 2.40
CA LEU A 60 -0.22 3.62 1.68
C LEU A 60 -1.03 4.68 2.41
N VAL A 61 -1.37 5.77 1.70
CA VAL A 61 -2.13 6.89 2.25
C VAL A 61 -3.47 6.98 1.51
N PRO A 62 -4.60 6.94 2.23
CA PRO A 62 -5.90 7.21 1.63
C PRO A 62 -6.05 8.73 1.40
N ARG A 63 -6.36 9.14 0.17
CA ARG A 63 -6.56 10.53 -0.23
C ARG A 63 -7.72 10.62 -1.22
N ASP A 64 -8.72 11.43 -0.89
CA ASP A 64 -9.92 11.66 -1.73
C ASP A 64 -10.65 10.37 -2.16
N GLY A 65 -10.59 9.33 -1.31
CA GLY A 65 -11.17 8.01 -1.58
C GLY A 65 -10.37 7.12 -2.54
N GLN A 66 -9.14 7.49 -2.85
CA GLN A 66 -8.18 6.68 -3.58
C GLN A 66 -6.95 6.41 -2.70
N TRP A 67 -6.28 5.29 -2.93
CA TRP A 67 -5.07 4.94 -2.21
C TRP A 67 -3.84 5.37 -3.02
N PHE A 68 -2.86 5.93 -2.31
CA PHE A 68 -1.58 6.33 -2.89
C PHE A 68 -0.46 5.59 -2.19
N VAL A 69 0.45 5.01 -2.96
CA VAL A 69 1.68 4.42 -2.44
C VAL A 69 2.80 5.45 -2.50
N GLU A 70 3.57 5.52 -1.42
CA GLU A 70 4.72 6.40 -1.31
C GLU A 70 5.90 5.60 -0.76
N ASP A 71 7.02 5.66 -1.46
CA ASP A 71 8.28 5.08 -1.01
C ASP A 71 8.93 6.00 0.02
N LEU A 72 9.38 5.44 1.15
CA LEU A 72 9.95 6.20 2.26
C LEU A 72 11.49 6.24 2.23
N GLY A 73 12.09 6.10 1.05
CA GLY A 73 13.54 6.01 0.89
C GLY A 73 14.04 4.59 1.07
N SER A 74 13.30 3.62 0.52
CA SER A 74 13.69 2.23 0.63
C SER A 74 14.94 1.91 -0.20
N THR A 75 15.73 0.94 0.25
CA THR A 75 16.99 0.57 -0.42
C THR A 75 16.75 -0.03 -1.80
N ASN A 76 15.76 -0.92 -1.93
CA ASN A 76 15.46 -1.61 -3.19
C ASN A 76 14.44 -0.86 -4.06
N GLY A 77 13.75 0.12 -3.49
CA GLY A 77 12.64 0.83 -4.12
C GLY A 77 11.33 0.06 -4.02
N THR A 78 10.24 0.83 -4.04
CA THR A 78 8.88 0.32 -4.23
C THR A 78 8.50 0.35 -5.71
N TYR A 79 7.86 -0.70 -6.20
CA TYR A 79 7.39 -0.79 -7.58
C TYR A 79 5.88 -0.97 -7.60
N LEU A 80 5.19 -0.24 -8.47
CA LEU A 80 3.77 -0.42 -8.75
C LEU A 80 3.64 -0.94 -10.18
N ASP A 81 3.14 -2.17 -10.32
CA ASP A 81 3.15 -2.93 -11.57
C ASP A 81 4.57 -3.01 -12.17
N ARG A 82 4.85 -2.22 -13.21
CA ARG A 82 6.17 -2.12 -13.86
C ARG A 82 6.88 -0.79 -13.60
N GLY A 83 6.23 0.16 -12.94
CA GLY A 83 6.77 1.50 -12.67
C GLY A 83 7.41 1.59 -11.29
N LYS A 84 8.60 2.19 -11.18
CA LYS A 84 9.20 2.50 -9.88
C LYS A 84 8.48 3.70 -9.25
N VAL A 85 8.04 3.54 -8.02
CA VAL A 85 7.41 4.60 -7.23
C VAL A 85 8.51 5.57 -6.81
N SER A 86 8.43 6.81 -7.30
CA SER A 86 9.40 7.88 -7.00
C SER A 86 8.80 9.00 -6.13
N GLY A 87 7.53 8.85 -5.77
CA GLY A 87 6.73 9.79 -5.00
C GLY A 87 5.30 9.26 -4.82
N PRO A 88 4.38 10.05 -4.24
CA PRO A 88 3.00 9.65 -4.01
C PRO A 88 2.31 9.25 -5.32
N THR A 89 2.12 7.94 -5.54
CA THR A 89 1.62 7.37 -6.78
C THR A 89 0.25 6.72 -6.54
N PRO A 90 -0.78 7.04 -7.33
CA PRO A 90 -2.10 6.45 -7.16
C PRO A 90 -2.08 4.95 -7.46
N VAL A 91 -2.70 4.15 -6.59
CA VAL A 91 -2.77 2.69 -6.72
C VAL A 91 -4.19 2.29 -7.15
N PRO A 92 -4.37 1.79 -8.38
CA PRO A 92 -5.64 1.25 -8.81
C PRO A 92 -5.90 -0.14 -8.19
N LEU A 93 -7.18 -0.52 -8.12
CA LEU A 93 -7.55 -1.90 -7.75
C LEU A 93 -7.02 -2.90 -8.77
N GLY A 94 -6.62 -4.08 -8.32
CA GLY A 94 -6.10 -5.09 -9.23
C GLY A 94 -4.61 -4.96 -9.52
N VAL A 95 -3.97 -3.86 -9.11
CA VAL A 95 -2.59 -3.54 -9.49
C VAL A 95 -1.62 -3.98 -8.40
N PRO A 96 -0.61 -4.81 -8.73
CA PRO A 96 0.32 -5.31 -7.75
C PRO A 96 1.37 -4.25 -7.39
N ILE A 97 1.54 -3.99 -6.09
CA ILE A 97 2.66 -3.26 -5.50
C ILE A 97 3.71 -4.28 -5.09
N ARG A 98 4.93 -4.17 -5.60
CA ARG A 98 6.07 -5.00 -5.24
C ARG A 98 7.02 -4.23 -4.32
N ILE A 99 7.37 -4.86 -3.20
CA ILE A 99 8.30 -4.39 -2.17
C ILE A 99 9.26 -5.55 -1.89
N GLY A 100 10.53 -5.42 -2.30
CA GLY A 100 11.49 -6.52 -2.21
C GLY A 100 10.99 -7.76 -2.97
N ARG A 101 10.84 -8.89 -2.27
CA ARG A 101 10.26 -10.14 -2.80
C ARG A 101 8.77 -10.29 -2.52
N THR A 102 8.18 -9.33 -1.80
CA THR A 102 6.75 -9.35 -1.43
C THR A 102 5.94 -8.57 -2.46
N SER A 103 4.80 -9.13 -2.86
CA SER A 103 3.86 -8.49 -3.77
C SER A 103 2.49 -8.39 -3.12
N LEU A 104 1.89 -7.21 -3.23
CA LEU A 104 0.66 -6.79 -2.56
C LEU A 104 -0.30 -6.26 -3.61
N GLU A 105 -1.60 -6.30 -3.36
CA GLU A 105 -2.58 -5.79 -4.32
C GLU A 105 -3.80 -5.22 -3.57
N LEU A 106 -4.41 -4.17 -4.14
CA LEU A 106 -5.64 -3.62 -3.61
C LEU A 106 -6.85 -4.33 -4.21
N ARG A 107 -7.73 -4.84 -3.35
CA ARG A 107 -8.96 -5.55 -3.69
C ARG A 107 -10.19 -4.77 -3.18
N PRO A 108 -11.32 -4.83 -3.90
CA PRO A 108 -12.58 -4.22 -3.51
C PRO A 108 -13.29 -4.98 -2.37
#